data_AF-A0A3L6R1C5-F1
#
_entry.id   AF-A0A3L6R1C5-F1
#
_cell.length_a   1.000
_cell.length_b   1.000
_cell.length_c   1.000
_cell.angle_alpha   90.00
_cell.angle_beta   90.00
_cell.angle_gamma   90.00
#
_symmetry.space_group_name_H-M   'P 1'
#
loop_
_entity.id
_entity.type
_entity.pdbx_description
1 polymer ?
#
loop_
_entity_poly.entity_id
_entity_poly.type
_entity_poly.pdbx_seq_one_letter_code
_entity_poly.pdbx_strand_id
1 'polypeptide(L)'
;MYGFKGGPAGVMKCKYVELNTDFVYPYRNQGGFDMICSGRDKIETPEQFKQAEDTANKLELDGLVVIGGDDSNTNACLIAEYFRSKNLKTRVIGCPKTIDGDLKCKEVPTSFGFDTACKIYSEMIGNVMTDARSSGKYYHFVRLMGRAASHITLECALQTHPNIALIGEEVQKLIAELNEILAHDTVDEAGVWKNKLEPESKKLFEFLPPSIQEQLLLERDPHGNVQVAKIETEKMLIAMVETELEKRKAEGKYKGTFIGQSHFFGYEGRCGLPTNFDASYCYALGYGAGALLQSGKTGLISSVGNLAAPVAEWTVGGTALTSLMDVERRHGAPFKKFASVRDEWGLKNRYISPGPIQFIGSGADAVNHTLLLELGVQA
;
A
#
# COMPACT_ATOMS: atom_id res chain seq x y z
N MET A 1 -10.97 -8.39 -26.28
CA MET A 1 -10.70 -7.35 -25.24
C MET A 1 -9.33 -6.76 -25.52
N TYR A 2 -9.09 -5.47 -25.26
CA TYR A 2 -7.76 -4.87 -25.47
C TYR A 2 -7.05 -4.60 -24.14
N GLY A 3 -5.77 -4.93 -24.06
CA GLY A 3 -4.90 -4.63 -22.93
C GLY A 3 -3.87 -3.56 -23.33
N PHE A 4 -3.99 -2.36 -22.75
CA PHE A 4 -3.07 -1.25 -23.00
C PHE A 4 -1.73 -1.46 -22.30
N LYS A 5 -0.63 -1.40 -23.05
CA LYS A 5 0.70 -1.75 -22.53
C LYS A 5 1.32 -0.62 -21.73
N GLY A 6 1.86 -0.95 -20.56
CA GLY A 6 2.63 -0.02 -19.74
C GLY A 6 1.79 1.06 -19.08
N GLY A 7 0.54 0.74 -18.71
CA GLY A 7 -0.33 1.65 -17.97
C GLY A 7 -0.93 2.79 -18.82
N PRO A 8 -1.20 3.97 -18.22
CA PRO A 8 -1.94 5.05 -18.88
C PRO A 8 -1.26 5.60 -20.14
N ALA A 9 0.07 5.55 -20.24
CA ALA A 9 0.78 5.87 -21.47
C ALA A 9 0.37 4.99 -22.66
N GLY A 10 0.00 3.72 -22.41
CA GLY A 10 -0.51 2.82 -23.43
C GLY A 10 -1.85 3.31 -24.00
N VAL A 11 -2.72 3.86 -23.16
CA VAL A 11 -3.99 4.48 -23.59
C VAL A 11 -3.71 5.73 -24.43
N MET A 12 -2.89 6.66 -23.94
CA MET A 12 -2.59 7.90 -24.65
C MET A 12 -1.90 7.67 -26.01
N LYS A 13 -1.03 6.65 -26.10
CA LYS A 13 -0.26 6.34 -27.31
C LYS A 13 -0.92 5.27 -28.20
N CYS A 14 -2.15 4.84 -27.88
CA CYS A 14 -2.85 3.76 -28.58
C CYS A 14 -1.99 2.47 -28.72
N LYS A 15 -1.25 2.12 -27.67
CA LYS A 15 -0.36 0.95 -27.64
C LYS A 15 -1.02 -0.18 -26.83
N TYR A 16 -1.52 -1.20 -27.52
CA TYR A 16 -2.26 -2.29 -26.92
C TYR A 16 -1.89 -3.67 -27.51
N VAL A 17 -2.40 -4.72 -26.87
CA VAL A 17 -2.51 -6.08 -27.42
C VAL A 17 -3.95 -6.55 -27.30
N GLU A 18 -4.33 -7.46 -28.19
CA GLU A 18 -5.61 -8.15 -28.07
C GLU A 18 -5.48 -9.30 -27.05
N LEU A 19 -6.38 -9.29 -26.07
CA LEU A 19 -6.51 -10.30 -25.04
C LEU A 19 -7.60 -11.28 -25.48
N ASN A 20 -7.16 -12.40 -26.03
CA ASN A 20 -8.01 -13.57 -26.31
C ASN A 20 -7.80 -14.66 -25.25
N THR A 21 -8.58 -15.75 -25.32
CA THR A 21 -8.54 -16.82 -24.32
C THR A 21 -7.15 -17.43 -24.17
N ASP A 22 -6.47 -17.72 -25.29
CA ASP A 22 -5.15 -18.34 -25.29
C ASP A 22 -4.07 -17.40 -24.73
N PHE A 23 -4.20 -16.10 -25.02
CA PHE A 23 -3.30 -15.07 -24.47
C PHE A 23 -3.44 -14.95 -22.95
N VAL A 24 -4.68 -15.00 -22.43
CA VAL A 24 -4.95 -14.83 -20.99
C VAL A 24 -4.68 -16.10 -20.18
N TYR A 25 -4.80 -17.28 -20.80
CA TYR A 25 -4.71 -18.57 -20.11
C TYR A 25 -3.45 -18.75 -19.23
N PRO A 26 -2.23 -18.42 -19.68
CA PRO A 26 -1.02 -18.58 -18.86
C PRO A 26 -0.97 -17.68 -17.61
N TYR A 27 -1.74 -16.60 -17.58
CA TYR A 27 -1.74 -15.61 -16.50
C TYR A 27 -2.83 -15.89 -15.45
N ARG A 28 -3.65 -16.92 -15.64
CA ARG A 28 -4.70 -17.27 -14.68
C ARG A 28 -4.07 -17.66 -13.34
N ASN A 29 -4.51 -16.99 -12.28
CA ASN A 29 -4.04 -17.17 -10.90
C ASN A 29 -2.53 -16.94 -10.72
N GLN A 30 -1.88 -16.23 -11.64
CA GLN A 30 -0.50 -15.80 -11.48
C GLN A 30 -0.44 -14.43 -10.80
N GLY A 31 0.65 -14.20 -10.06
CA GLY A 31 0.98 -12.88 -9.55
C GLY A 31 1.58 -11.99 -10.64
N GLY A 32 1.77 -10.70 -10.34
CA GLY A 32 2.43 -9.76 -11.25
C GLY A 32 1.52 -9.13 -12.30
N PHE A 33 2.03 -8.08 -12.93
CA PHE A 33 1.35 -7.29 -13.98
C PHE A 33 2.05 -7.44 -15.35
N ASP A 34 2.84 -8.50 -15.53
CA ASP A 34 3.68 -8.75 -16.70
C ASP A 34 2.90 -9.04 -18.00
N MET A 35 1.63 -9.45 -17.90
CA MET A 35 0.75 -9.68 -19.06
C MET A 35 0.71 -8.47 -20.03
N ILE A 36 0.66 -7.25 -19.48
CA ILE A 36 0.66 -5.99 -20.27
C ILE A 36 1.60 -4.91 -19.72
N CYS A 37 2.32 -5.20 -18.63
CA CYS A 37 3.10 -4.25 -17.85
C CYS A 37 2.25 -3.09 -17.28
N SER A 38 2.85 -2.33 -16.37
CA SER A 38 2.21 -1.16 -15.76
C SER A 38 3.03 0.11 -15.91
N GLY A 39 2.39 1.25 -15.72
CA GLY A 39 3.01 2.58 -15.72
C GLY A 39 2.33 3.47 -14.69
N ARG A 40 2.90 4.66 -14.44
CA ARG A 40 2.41 5.63 -13.44
C ARG A 40 2.05 6.98 -14.05
N ASP A 41 1.91 7.06 -15.37
CA ASP A 41 1.64 8.31 -16.07
C ASP A 41 0.31 8.93 -15.61
N LYS A 42 0.33 10.25 -15.43
CA LYS A 42 -0.84 11.07 -15.12
C LYS A 42 -1.52 11.53 -16.41
N ILE A 43 -2.84 11.63 -16.38
CA ILE A 43 -3.65 12.22 -17.45
C ILE A 43 -4.32 13.46 -16.87
N GLU A 44 -3.68 14.61 -17.06
CA GLU A 44 -4.03 15.89 -16.43
C GLU A 44 -4.17 17.02 -17.44
N THR A 45 -3.43 17.01 -18.57
CA THR A 45 -3.50 18.10 -19.55
C THR A 45 -4.61 17.86 -20.59
N PRO A 46 -5.19 18.94 -21.18
CA PRO A 46 -6.18 18.82 -22.25
C PRO A 46 -5.71 17.95 -23.43
N GLU A 47 -4.42 18.00 -23.77
CA GLU A 47 -3.81 17.20 -24.83
C GLU A 47 -3.80 15.71 -24.46
N GLN A 48 -3.49 15.36 -23.21
CA GLN A 48 -3.51 13.98 -22.72
C GLN A 48 -4.93 13.40 -22.71
N PHE A 49 -5.92 14.19 -22.28
CA PHE A 49 -7.33 13.79 -22.37
C PHE A 49 -7.76 13.59 -23.82
N LYS A 50 -7.34 14.48 -24.73
CA LYS A 50 -7.62 14.35 -26.16
C LYS A 50 -6.99 13.10 -26.76
N GLN A 51 -5.77 12.74 -26.37
CA GLN A 51 -5.12 11.49 -26.78
C GLN A 51 -5.89 10.24 -26.32
N ALA A 52 -6.42 10.25 -25.10
CA ALA A 52 -7.26 9.17 -24.60
C ALA A 52 -8.60 9.08 -25.36
N GLU A 53 -9.23 10.23 -25.66
CA GLU A 53 -10.43 10.34 -26.50
C GLU A 53 -10.20 9.79 -27.91
N ASP A 54 -9.11 10.19 -28.56
CA ASP A 54 -8.75 9.75 -29.90
C ASP A 54 -8.55 8.24 -29.96
N THR A 55 -7.91 7.66 -28.93
CA THR A 55 -7.76 6.21 -28.80
C THR A 55 -9.11 5.51 -28.60
N ALA A 56 -9.97 6.05 -27.73
CA ALA A 56 -11.29 5.49 -27.47
C ALA A 56 -12.18 5.49 -28.72
N ASN A 57 -12.17 6.57 -29.49
CA ASN A 57 -12.90 6.68 -30.76
C ASN A 57 -12.31 5.78 -31.84
N LYS A 58 -10.97 5.77 -32.00
CA LYS A 58 -10.28 4.97 -33.01
C LYS A 58 -10.53 3.47 -32.87
N LEU A 59 -10.58 2.98 -31.63
CA LEU A 59 -10.82 1.57 -31.33
C LEU A 59 -12.30 1.27 -31.06
N GLU A 60 -13.18 2.27 -31.20
CA GLU A 60 -14.61 2.19 -30.94
C GLU A 60 -14.92 1.55 -29.58
N LEU A 61 -14.19 1.94 -28.52
CA LEU A 61 -14.32 1.32 -27.20
C LEU A 61 -15.68 1.61 -26.57
N ASP A 62 -16.36 0.58 -26.09
CA ASP A 62 -17.58 0.73 -25.28
C ASP A 62 -17.24 1.03 -23.81
N GLY A 63 -16.09 0.56 -23.33
CA GLY A 63 -15.65 0.74 -21.96
C GLY A 63 -14.14 0.70 -21.77
N LEU A 64 -13.66 1.36 -20.70
CA LEU A 64 -12.29 1.37 -20.22
C LEU A 64 -12.27 0.99 -18.74
N VAL A 65 -11.58 -0.09 -18.39
CA VAL A 65 -11.37 -0.50 -17.00
C VAL A 65 -9.97 -0.09 -16.55
N VAL A 66 -9.89 0.71 -15.50
CA VAL A 66 -8.62 1.21 -14.92
C VAL A 66 -8.35 0.48 -13.61
N ILE A 67 -7.31 -0.34 -13.60
CA ILE A 67 -6.92 -1.15 -12.43
C ILE A 67 -5.74 -0.47 -11.74
N GLY A 68 -5.93 0.08 -10.55
CA GLY A 68 -4.86 0.82 -9.90
C GLY A 68 -5.16 1.32 -8.50
N GLY A 69 -4.23 2.09 -7.93
CA GLY A 69 -4.38 2.71 -6.61
C GLY A 69 -5.17 4.02 -6.67
N ASP A 70 -4.99 4.85 -5.66
CA ASP A 70 -5.45 6.24 -5.57
C ASP A 70 -5.11 7.07 -6.82
N ASP A 71 -3.84 7.08 -7.23
CA ASP A 71 -3.34 7.83 -8.38
C ASP A 71 -4.07 7.42 -9.68
N SER A 72 -4.27 6.12 -9.87
CA SER A 72 -4.90 5.58 -11.09
C SER A 72 -6.42 5.76 -11.09
N ASN A 73 -7.06 5.62 -9.94
CA ASN A 73 -8.50 5.86 -9.81
C ASN A 73 -8.84 7.35 -9.89
N THR A 74 -7.90 8.24 -9.56
CA THR A 74 -7.98 9.68 -9.88
C THR A 74 -8.01 9.89 -11.40
N ASN A 75 -7.06 9.30 -12.15
CA ASN A 75 -7.12 9.32 -13.62
C ASN A 75 -8.46 8.75 -14.14
N ALA A 76 -8.93 7.62 -13.59
CA ALA A 76 -10.20 7.01 -14.00
C ALA A 76 -11.39 7.97 -13.81
N CYS A 77 -11.43 8.68 -12.68
CA CYS A 77 -12.47 9.67 -12.39
C CYS A 77 -12.43 10.84 -13.38
N LEU A 78 -11.24 11.40 -13.62
CA LEU A 78 -11.08 12.53 -14.52
C LEU A 78 -11.40 12.17 -15.98
N ILE A 79 -10.97 11.00 -16.45
CA ILE A 79 -11.30 10.51 -17.80
C ILE A 79 -12.79 10.26 -17.93
N ALA A 80 -13.43 9.67 -16.91
CA ALA A 80 -14.88 9.44 -16.91
C ALA A 80 -15.65 10.76 -17.08
N GLU A 81 -15.25 11.79 -16.34
CA GLU A 81 -15.87 13.13 -16.42
C GLU A 81 -15.63 13.77 -17.79
N TYR A 82 -14.39 13.70 -18.29
CA TYR A 82 -14.04 14.22 -19.61
C TYR A 82 -14.84 13.55 -20.72
N PHE A 83 -14.88 12.22 -20.78
CA PHE A 83 -15.67 11.46 -21.77
C PHE A 83 -17.15 11.80 -21.70
N ARG A 84 -17.69 11.97 -20.48
CA ARG A 84 -19.08 12.41 -20.28
C ARG A 84 -19.32 13.83 -20.84
N SER A 85 -18.42 14.77 -20.57
CA SER A 85 -18.51 16.16 -21.08
C SER A 85 -18.46 16.25 -22.61
N LYS A 86 -17.81 15.30 -23.26
CA LYS A 86 -17.69 15.17 -24.71
C LYS A 86 -18.77 14.27 -25.33
N ASN A 87 -19.68 13.73 -24.52
CA ASN A 87 -20.73 12.80 -24.93
C ASN A 87 -20.19 11.55 -25.67
N LEU A 88 -19.04 11.03 -25.24
CA LEU A 88 -18.48 9.79 -25.77
C LEU A 88 -19.32 8.58 -25.34
N LYS A 89 -19.37 7.55 -26.21
CA LYS A 89 -19.99 6.26 -25.86
C LYS A 89 -19.21 5.51 -24.79
N THR A 90 -17.88 5.68 -24.77
CA THR A 90 -16.95 4.96 -23.90
C THR A 90 -17.22 5.27 -22.43
N ARG A 91 -17.45 4.24 -21.61
CA ARG A 91 -17.61 4.37 -20.16
C ARG A 91 -16.32 4.00 -19.42
N VAL A 92 -16.13 4.52 -18.21
CA VAL A 92 -14.90 4.28 -17.44
C VAL A 92 -15.24 3.72 -16.07
N ILE A 93 -14.59 2.62 -15.69
CA ILE A 93 -14.74 1.96 -14.39
C ILE A 93 -13.36 1.75 -13.76
N GLY A 94 -13.22 2.02 -12.47
CA GLY A 94 -12.03 1.75 -11.68
C GLY A 94 -12.07 0.38 -10.97
N CYS A 95 -10.90 -0.16 -10.60
CA CYS A 95 -10.77 -1.28 -9.67
C CYS A 95 -9.75 -0.96 -8.57
N PRO A 96 -10.00 -1.36 -7.30
CA PRO A 96 -9.21 -0.94 -6.15
C PRO A 96 -7.95 -1.79 -5.93
N LYS A 97 -6.85 -1.46 -6.62
CA LYS A 97 -5.57 -2.16 -6.54
C LYS A 97 -4.57 -1.39 -5.68
N THR A 98 -4.15 -1.94 -4.55
CA THR A 98 -2.93 -1.51 -3.85
C THR A 98 -2.57 -2.52 -2.77
N ILE A 99 -1.27 -2.81 -2.63
CA ILE A 99 -0.80 -3.62 -1.51
C ILE A 99 -0.79 -2.81 -0.21
N ASP A 100 -0.82 -1.48 -0.30
CA ASP A 100 -0.68 -0.58 0.86
C ASP A 100 -1.97 -0.55 1.71
N GLY A 101 -3.07 -1.12 1.21
CA GLY A 101 -4.33 -1.21 1.95
C GLY A 101 -5.02 0.14 2.20
N ASP A 102 -4.62 1.19 1.49
CA ASP A 102 -5.00 2.57 1.76
C ASP A 102 -6.16 3.10 0.89
N LEU A 103 -6.50 2.42 -0.20
CA LEU A 103 -7.68 2.71 -1.03
C LEU A 103 -8.91 1.97 -0.49
N LYS A 104 -9.55 2.57 0.52
CA LYS A 104 -10.71 1.98 1.22
C LYS A 104 -11.84 3.00 1.44
N CYS A 105 -13.06 2.49 1.51
CA CYS A 105 -14.22 3.17 2.08
C CYS A 105 -15.19 2.11 2.63
N LYS A 106 -16.37 2.53 3.11
CA LYS A 106 -17.38 1.59 3.62
C LYS A 106 -17.77 0.52 2.59
N GLU A 107 -17.88 0.90 1.32
CA GLU A 107 -18.25 0.01 0.22
C GLU A 107 -17.04 -0.69 -0.42
N VAL A 108 -15.82 -0.18 -0.21
CA VAL A 108 -14.55 -0.78 -0.66
C VAL A 108 -13.74 -1.13 0.58
N PRO A 109 -14.04 -2.25 1.26
CA PRO A 109 -13.46 -2.57 2.56
C PRO A 109 -11.96 -2.89 2.50
N THR A 110 -11.47 -3.36 1.36
CA THR A 110 -10.03 -3.57 1.14
C THR A 110 -9.67 -3.40 -0.33
N SER A 111 -8.42 -3.03 -0.58
CA SER A 111 -7.81 -3.15 -1.90
C SER A 111 -7.25 -4.56 -2.11
N PHE A 112 -7.22 -5.02 -3.36
CA PHE A 112 -6.66 -6.33 -3.67
C PHE A 112 -5.13 -6.30 -3.71
N GLY A 113 -4.53 -7.43 -3.34
CA GLY A 113 -3.08 -7.62 -3.20
C GLY A 113 -2.55 -7.36 -1.77
N PHE A 114 -3.32 -6.67 -0.92
CA PHE A 114 -2.97 -6.44 0.49
C PHE A 114 -2.84 -7.76 1.27
N ASP A 115 -3.82 -8.67 1.09
CA ASP A 115 -3.85 -9.96 1.80
C ASP A 115 -2.63 -10.82 1.44
N THR A 116 -2.36 -10.97 0.14
CA THR A 116 -1.22 -11.73 -0.37
C THR A 116 0.11 -11.15 0.11
N ALA A 117 0.32 -9.84 -0.04
CA ALA A 117 1.57 -9.20 0.35
C ALA A 117 1.83 -9.34 1.85
N CYS A 118 0.81 -9.09 2.70
CA CYS A 118 0.97 -9.19 4.15
C CYS A 118 1.28 -10.61 4.62
N LYS A 119 0.70 -11.66 4.01
CA LYS A 119 1.03 -13.05 4.35
C LYS A 119 2.48 -13.39 4.00
N ILE A 120 2.96 -12.97 2.82
CA ILE A 120 4.36 -13.17 2.41
C ILE A 120 5.33 -12.45 3.36
N TYR A 121 5.06 -11.19 3.69
CA TYR A 121 5.91 -10.45 4.64
C TYR A 121 5.86 -11.05 6.04
N SER A 122 4.70 -11.48 6.51
CA SER A 122 4.53 -12.08 7.84
C SER A 122 5.24 -13.42 7.95
N GLU A 123 5.26 -14.23 6.90
CA GLU A 123 6.07 -15.45 6.84
C GLU A 123 7.56 -15.12 7.01
N MET A 124 8.08 -14.17 6.22
CA MET A 124 9.49 -13.78 6.30
C MET A 124 9.86 -13.18 7.66
N ILE A 125 9.01 -12.32 8.22
CA ILE A 125 9.19 -11.76 9.57
C ILE A 125 9.18 -12.87 10.62
N GLY A 126 8.21 -13.78 10.58
CA GLY A 126 8.09 -14.90 11.52
C GLY A 126 9.32 -15.82 11.48
N ASN A 127 9.87 -16.06 10.30
CA ASN A 127 11.12 -16.81 10.12
C ASN A 127 12.32 -16.07 10.75
N VAL A 128 12.44 -14.77 10.49
CA VAL A 128 13.49 -13.93 11.10
C VAL A 128 13.39 -13.92 12.64
N MET A 129 12.18 -13.81 13.18
CA MET A 129 11.95 -13.81 14.63
C MET A 129 12.26 -15.17 15.27
N THR A 130 11.98 -16.25 14.56
CA THR A 130 12.33 -17.62 14.99
C THR A 130 13.84 -17.82 15.00
N ASP A 131 14.56 -17.31 13.99
CA ASP A 131 16.03 -17.33 13.95
C ASP A 131 16.65 -16.47 15.06
N ALA A 132 16.10 -15.27 15.30
CA ALA A 132 16.54 -14.40 16.39
C ALA A 132 16.41 -15.08 17.76
N ARG A 133 15.29 -15.78 18.00
CA ARG A 133 15.07 -16.57 19.23
C ARG A 133 16.02 -17.76 19.32
N SER A 134 16.36 -18.38 18.20
CA SER A 134 17.23 -19.56 18.15
C SER A 134 18.70 -19.19 18.41
N SER A 135 19.14 -18.04 17.92
CA SER A 135 20.52 -17.57 18.04
C SER A 135 20.79 -16.72 19.28
N GLY A 136 19.78 -15.98 19.79
CA GLY A 136 19.85 -15.19 21.01
C GLY A 136 20.83 -14.00 20.96
N LYS A 137 21.24 -13.55 19.78
CA LYS A 137 22.32 -12.55 19.61
C LYS A 137 22.00 -11.36 18.70
N TYR A 138 21.01 -11.47 17.82
CA TYR A 138 20.71 -10.46 16.79
C TYR A 138 19.46 -9.65 17.13
N TYR A 139 19.49 -8.36 16.79
CA TYR A 139 18.35 -7.47 16.81
C TYR A 139 17.98 -7.15 15.36
N HIS A 140 16.86 -7.67 14.90
CA HIS A 140 16.42 -7.51 13.51
C HIS A 140 15.53 -6.28 13.35
N PHE A 141 15.88 -5.41 12.42
CA PHE A 141 15.10 -4.24 12.02
C PHE A 141 14.55 -4.52 10.62
N VAL A 142 13.24 -4.72 10.54
CA VAL A 142 12.54 -5.04 9.29
C VAL A 142 11.80 -3.79 8.83
N ARG A 143 12.22 -3.22 7.70
CA ARG A 143 11.44 -2.23 6.98
C ARG A 143 10.49 -2.94 6.03
N LEU A 144 9.23 -2.53 6.05
CA LEU A 144 8.22 -2.98 5.10
C LEU A 144 7.93 -1.89 4.08
N MET A 145 7.57 -2.33 2.88
CA MET A 145 7.04 -1.42 1.88
C MET A 145 5.68 -0.88 2.32
N GLY A 146 5.48 0.41 2.10
CA GLY A 146 4.28 1.15 2.45
C GLY A 146 4.56 2.62 2.20
N ARG A 147 3.66 3.33 1.50
CA ARG A 147 3.90 4.74 1.13
C ARG A 147 3.50 5.69 2.26
N ALA A 148 2.20 5.77 2.53
CA ALA A 148 1.61 6.78 3.42
C ALA A 148 1.01 6.21 4.71
N ALA A 149 0.58 4.95 4.69
CA ALA A 149 -0.11 4.29 5.80
C ALA A 149 0.67 3.06 6.29
N SER A 150 0.50 2.72 7.57
CA SER A 150 1.17 1.58 8.21
C SER A 150 0.30 0.32 8.21
N HIS A 151 -0.68 0.20 7.32
CA HIS A 151 -1.59 -0.95 7.28
C HIS A 151 -0.84 -2.28 7.15
N ILE A 152 0.16 -2.34 6.26
CA ILE A 152 1.00 -3.53 6.10
C ILE A 152 1.76 -3.83 7.40
N THR A 153 2.38 -2.82 8.00
CA THR A 153 3.13 -2.96 9.26
C THR A 153 2.24 -3.44 10.39
N LEU A 154 1.04 -2.87 10.52
CA LEU A 154 0.07 -3.22 11.53
C LEU A 154 -0.43 -4.66 11.35
N GLU A 155 -0.76 -5.06 10.12
CA GLU A 155 -1.17 -6.42 9.82
C GLU A 155 -0.06 -7.44 10.12
N CYS A 156 1.16 -7.18 9.65
CA CYS A 156 2.29 -8.06 9.93
C CYS A 156 2.59 -8.15 11.43
N ALA A 157 2.45 -7.05 12.17
CA ALA A 157 2.62 -7.04 13.62
C ALA A 157 1.55 -7.89 14.32
N LEU A 158 0.28 -7.81 13.88
CA LEU A 158 -0.81 -8.65 14.39
C LEU A 158 -0.59 -10.14 14.09
N GLN A 159 0.03 -10.48 12.96
CA GLN A 159 0.29 -11.88 12.58
C GLN A 159 1.52 -12.48 13.28
N THR A 160 2.54 -11.67 13.60
CA THR A 160 3.86 -12.18 14.02
C THR A 160 4.25 -11.84 15.46
N HIS A 161 3.60 -10.85 16.07
CA HIS A 161 3.85 -10.37 17.43
C HIS A 161 5.30 -9.88 17.68
N PRO A 162 5.81 -8.92 16.90
CA PRO A 162 7.16 -8.39 17.08
C PRO A 162 7.27 -7.66 18.41
N ASN A 163 8.50 -7.57 18.96
CA ASN A 163 8.71 -6.82 20.20
C ASN A 163 8.44 -5.33 20.01
N ILE A 164 8.74 -4.78 18.83
CA ILE A 164 8.52 -3.38 18.49
C ILE A 164 7.93 -3.33 17.09
N ALA A 165 6.82 -2.60 16.93
CA ALA A 165 6.33 -2.16 15.62
C ALA A 165 6.05 -0.65 15.70
N LEU A 166 6.66 0.09 14.78
CA LEU A 166 6.49 1.54 14.68
C LEU A 166 5.36 1.83 13.71
N ILE A 167 4.36 2.59 14.16
CA ILE A 167 3.20 2.98 13.36
C ILE A 167 3.42 4.42 12.88
N GLY A 168 3.64 4.59 11.59
CA GLY A 168 3.94 5.87 10.95
C GLY A 168 2.89 6.95 11.20
N GLU A 169 1.62 6.58 11.41
CA GLU A 169 0.53 7.48 11.79
C GLU A 169 0.79 8.17 13.15
N GLU A 170 1.56 7.55 14.06
CA GLU A 170 1.99 8.18 15.32
C GLU A 170 3.11 9.23 15.09
N VAL A 171 3.78 9.18 13.93
CA VAL A 171 4.91 10.04 13.53
C VAL A 171 4.53 11.03 12.40
N GLN A 172 3.34 10.86 11.82
CA GLN A 172 2.87 11.53 10.60
C GLN A 172 2.76 13.04 10.74
N LYS A 173 2.55 13.54 11.97
CA LYS A 173 2.49 14.97 12.27
C LYS A 173 3.77 15.71 11.86
N LEU A 174 4.95 15.15 12.19
CA LEU A 174 6.23 15.71 11.76
C LEU A 174 6.37 15.72 10.23
N ILE A 175 6.03 14.61 9.58
CA ILE A 175 6.17 14.47 8.12
C ILE A 175 5.26 15.45 7.39
N ALA A 176 4.03 15.66 7.89
CA ALA A 176 3.08 16.61 7.33
C ALA A 176 3.59 18.06 7.43
N GLU A 177 4.08 18.47 8.60
CA GLU A 177 4.65 19.81 8.79
C GLU A 177 5.87 20.05 7.88
N LEU A 178 6.74 19.05 7.72
CA LEU A 178 7.88 19.13 6.80
C LEU A 178 7.44 19.30 5.34
N ASN A 179 6.37 18.61 4.92
CA ASN A 179 5.85 18.71 3.56
C ASN A 179 5.30 20.10 3.24
N GLU A 180 4.56 20.72 4.15
CA GLU A 180 4.03 22.08 3.95
C GLU A 180 5.16 23.11 3.80
N ILE A 181 6.18 23.02 4.67
CA ILE A 181 7.34 23.91 4.61
C ILE A 181 8.08 23.72 3.29
N LEU A 182 8.32 22.47 2.86
CA LEU A 182 9.03 22.19 1.60
C LEU A 182 8.24 22.60 0.34
N ALA A 183 6.91 22.63 0.41
CA ALA A 183 6.06 23.04 -0.72
C ALA A 183 5.96 24.56 -0.88
N HIS A 184 6.11 25.33 0.20
CA HIS A 184 5.79 26.76 0.23
C HIS A 184 6.95 27.67 0.63
N ASP A 185 8.04 27.13 1.20
CA ASP A 185 9.17 27.90 1.70
C ASP A 185 10.51 27.40 1.16
N THR A 186 11.51 28.29 1.16
CA THR A 186 12.91 27.92 0.93
C THR A 186 13.54 27.37 2.20
N VAL A 187 14.05 26.14 2.14
CA VAL A 187 14.89 25.55 3.18
C VAL A 187 16.23 26.27 3.16
N ASP A 188 16.51 27.07 4.18
CA ASP A 188 17.78 27.78 4.30
C ASP A 188 18.88 26.91 4.95
N GLU A 189 20.13 27.10 4.51
CA GLU A 189 21.30 26.43 5.09
C GLU A 189 21.52 26.81 6.57
N ALA A 190 21.01 27.98 6.98
CA ALA A 190 21.07 28.47 8.36
C ALA A 190 20.08 27.75 9.31
N GLY A 191 19.12 26.98 8.79
CA GLY A 191 18.18 26.19 9.58
C GLY A 191 17.08 27.01 10.28
N VAL A 192 16.81 28.25 9.85
CA VAL A 192 15.77 29.11 10.44
C VAL A 192 14.38 28.54 10.19
N TRP A 193 14.20 27.82 9.08
CA TRP A 193 12.97 27.11 8.76
C TRP A 193 12.53 26.12 9.86
N LYS A 194 13.47 25.56 10.65
CA LYS A 194 13.17 24.63 11.76
C LYS A 194 12.31 25.28 12.84
N ASN A 195 12.32 26.61 12.97
CA ASN A 195 11.47 27.34 13.91
C ASN A 195 9.99 27.39 13.49
N LYS A 196 9.68 26.99 12.25
CA LYS A 196 8.30 26.89 11.75
C LYS A 196 7.63 25.56 12.09
N LEU A 197 8.40 24.56 12.51
CA LEU A 197 7.88 23.30 13.03
C LEU A 197 7.24 23.52 14.40
N GLU A 198 6.17 22.78 14.69
CA GLU A 198 5.61 22.75 16.04
C GLU A 198 6.65 22.21 17.04
N PRO A 199 6.60 22.60 18.32
CA PRO A 199 7.64 22.25 19.31
C PRO A 199 7.94 20.74 19.40
N GLU A 200 6.92 19.90 19.30
CA GLU A 200 7.06 18.43 19.33
C GLU A 200 7.73 17.89 18.06
N SER A 201 7.29 18.37 16.90
CA SER A 201 7.84 18.03 15.59
C SER A 201 9.29 18.53 15.45
N LYS A 202 9.58 19.76 15.87
CA LYS A 202 10.93 20.32 15.92
C LYS A 202 11.86 19.47 16.79
N LYS A 203 11.41 19.11 17.99
CA LYS A 203 12.18 18.27 18.91
C LYS A 203 12.45 16.88 18.31
N LEU A 204 11.45 16.30 17.65
CA LEU A 204 11.61 15.03 16.94
C LEU A 204 12.58 15.17 15.77
N PHE A 205 12.48 16.23 14.97
CA PHE A 205 13.38 16.49 13.84
C PHE A 205 14.83 16.69 14.28
N GLU A 206 15.07 17.47 15.33
CA GLU A 206 16.41 17.70 15.90
C GLU A 206 16.98 16.43 16.56
N PHE A 207 16.13 15.51 17.01
CA PHE A 207 16.54 14.21 17.52
C PHE A 207 17.00 13.25 16.40
N LEU A 208 16.57 13.46 15.16
CA LEU A 208 16.99 12.63 14.02
C LEU A 208 18.46 12.89 13.64
N PRO A 209 19.20 11.86 13.18
CA PRO A 209 20.56 12.02 12.67
C PRO A 209 20.65 13.03 11.51
N PRO A 210 21.77 13.77 11.34
CA PRO A 210 21.93 14.77 10.28
C PRO A 210 21.66 14.24 8.87
N SER A 211 22.14 13.03 8.56
CA SER A 211 21.91 12.37 7.27
C SER A 211 20.43 12.14 6.94
N ILE A 212 19.57 12.10 7.96
CA ILE A 212 18.14 11.86 7.84
C ILE A 212 17.37 13.16 7.75
N GLN A 213 17.81 14.18 8.49
CA GLN A 213 17.34 15.53 8.28
C GLN A 213 17.51 15.91 6.80
N GLU A 214 18.66 15.60 6.19
CA GLU A 214 18.91 15.80 4.75
C GLU A 214 17.99 14.94 3.87
N GLN A 215 17.80 13.65 4.18
CA GLN A 215 16.97 12.76 3.38
C GLN A 215 15.47 13.14 3.39
N LEU A 216 14.95 13.63 4.51
CA LEU A 216 13.56 14.11 4.61
C LEU A 216 13.29 15.35 3.73
N LEU A 217 14.35 16.08 3.39
CA LEU A 217 14.34 17.28 2.56
C LEU A 217 14.56 16.99 1.06
N LEU A 218 14.77 15.72 0.66
CA LEU A 218 14.98 15.34 -0.75
C LEU A 218 13.76 15.56 -1.66
N GLU A 219 14.02 15.69 -2.97
CA GLU A 219 13.01 15.92 -4.01
C GLU A 219 11.87 14.88 -4.00
N ARG A 220 10.66 15.41 -4.17
CA ARG A 220 9.41 14.66 -4.22
C ARG A 220 9.25 13.91 -5.56
N ASP A 221 8.43 12.86 -5.57
CA ASP A 221 8.06 12.14 -6.81
C ASP A 221 7.11 12.98 -7.69
N PRO A 222 6.80 12.57 -8.94
CA PRO A 222 5.90 13.33 -9.83
C PRO A 222 4.47 13.56 -9.29
N HIS A 223 4.09 12.89 -8.21
CA HIS A 223 2.82 13.05 -7.52
C HIS A 223 2.95 13.93 -6.26
N GLY A 224 4.13 14.50 -6.01
CA GLY A 224 4.41 15.34 -4.83
C GLY A 224 4.78 14.55 -3.57
N ASN A 225 4.97 13.23 -3.65
CA ASN A 225 5.22 12.41 -2.47
C ASN A 225 6.71 12.32 -2.11
N VAL A 226 7.03 12.20 -0.82
CA VAL A 226 8.39 11.88 -0.36
C VAL A 226 8.78 10.50 -0.87
N GLN A 227 10.01 10.34 -1.38
CA GLN A 227 10.53 9.02 -1.77
C GLN A 227 10.99 8.21 -0.54
N VAL A 228 10.08 7.98 0.43
CA VAL A 228 10.36 7.29 1.71
C VAL A 228 11.00 5.91 1.50
N ALA A 229 10.67 5.23 0.40
CA ALA A 229 11.26 3.94 0.05
C ALA A 229 12.79 3.97 -0.14
N LYS A 230 13.38 5.14 -0.42
CA LYS A 230 14.85 5.35 -0.52
C LYS A 230 15.50 5.68 0.83
N ILE A 231 14.70 6.01 1.84
CA ILE A 231 15.19 6.28 3.20
C ILE A 231 15.36 4.92 3.88
N GLU A 232 16.61 4.54 4.16
CA GLU A 232 16.96 3.30 4.86
C GLU A 232 16.70 3.44 6.37
N THR A 233 15.43 3.67 6.73
CA THR A 233 14.98 3.94 8.11
C THR A 233 15.38 2.84 9.09
N GLU A 234 15.45 1.59 8.66
CA GLU A 234 15.93 0.46 9.45
C GLU A 234 17.41 0.61 9.84
N LYS A 235 18.26 1.04 8.91
CA LYS A 235 19.70 1.24 9.15
C LYS A 235 19.94 2.47 10.02
N MET A 236 19.14 3.51 9.80
CA MET A 236 19.11 4.69 10.67
C MET A 236 18.83 4.28 12.12
N LEU A 237 17.77 3.53 12.36
CA LEU A 237 17.39 3.12 13.71
C LEU A 237 18.47 2.27 14.37
N ILE A 238 19.12 1.38 13.60
CA ILE A 238 20.29 0.61 14.08
C ILE A 238 21.39 1.56 14.56
N ALA A 239 21.82 2.53 13.75
CA ALA A 239 22.89 3.46 14.09
C ALA A 239 22.54 4.35 15.31
N MET A 240 21.29 4.80 15.42
CA MET A 240 20.81 5.55 16.58
C MET A 240 20.87 4.73 17.86
N VAL A 241 20.46 3.45 17.80
CA VAL A 241 20.53 2.53 18.94
C VAL A 241 21.98 2.24 19.32
N GLU A 242 22.86 2.03 18.35
CA GLU A 242 24.31 1.82 18.58
C GLU A 242 24.91 3.01 19.35
N THR A 243 24.68 4.23 18.86
CA THR A 243 25.18 5.47 19.47
C THR A 243 24.69 5.62 20.92
N GLU A 244 23.39 5.40 21.17
CA GLU A 244 22.83 5.50 22.52
C GLU A 244 23.34 4.39 23.45
N LEU A 245 23.50 3.16 22.94
CA LEU A 245 24.04 2.05 23.73
C LEU A 245 25.53 2.22 24.05
N GLU A 246 26.31 2.82 23.16
CA GLU A 246 27.71 3.19 23.41
C GLU A 246 27.82 4.23 24.53
N LYS A 247 26.99 5.26 24.49
CA LYS A 247 26.87 6.23 25.58
C LYS A 247 26.55 5.55 26.91
N ARG A 248 25.56 4.64 26.92
CA ARG A 248 25.22 3.86 28.13
C ARG A 248 26.33 2.91 28.59
N LYS A 249 27.14 2.37 27.68
CA LYS A 249 28.34 1.59 28.04
C LYS A 249 29.37 2.46 28.73
N ALA A 250 29.65 3.66 28.20
CA ALA A 250 30.57 4.60 28.80
C ALA A 250 30.13 5.04 30.22
N GLU A 251 28.82 5.17 30.44
CA GLU A 251 28.22 5.45 31.75
C GLU A 251 28.12 4.21 32.68
N GLY A 252 28.51 3.02 32.22
CA GLY A 252 28.39 1.77 32.98
C GLY A 252 26.97 1.23 33.15
N LYS A 253 25.97 1.81 32.46
CA LYS A 253 24.54 1.46 32.54
C LYS A 253 24.12 0.32 31.59
N TYR A 254 24.96 -0.03 30.62
CA TYR A 254 24.72 -1.14 29.70
C TYR A 254 25.93 -2.06 29.62
N LYS A 255 25.71 -3.37 29.80
CA LYS A 255 26.75 -4.42 29.76
C LYS A 255 26.54 -5.45 28.64
N GLY A 256 25.47 -5.30 27.87
CA GLY A 256 25.13 -6.25 26.81
C GLY A 256 25.86 -5.99 25.49
N THR A 257 25.61 -6.88 24.54
CA THR A 257 26.05 -6.74 23.15
C THR A 257 24.83 -6.45 22.29
N PHE A 258 24.99 -5.52 21.34
CA PHE A 258 23.97 -5.22 20.35
C PHE A 258 24.55 -5.51 18.97
N ILE A 259 23.83 -6.29 18.17
CA ILE A 259 24.19 -6.61 16.79
C ILE A 259 22.94 -6.42 15.94
N GLY A 260 22.81 -5.23 15.36
CA GLY A 260 21.70 -4.89 14.47
C GLY A 260 21.81 -5.63 13.13
N GLN A 261 20.68 -6.11 12.62
CA GLN A 261 20.55 -6.70 11.28
C GLN A 261 19.39 -6.01 10.56
N SER A 262 19.65 -5.45 9.38
CA SER A 262 18.63 -4.75 8.58
C SER A 262 18.03 -5.68 7.53
N HIS A 263 16.72 -5.55 7.32
CA HIS A 263 15.95 -6.24 6.30
C HIS A 263 15.00 -5.24 5.65
N PHE A 264 14.78 -5.37 4.35
CA PHE A 264 13.76 -4.61 3.63
C PHE A 264 12.91 -5.56 2.80
N PHE A 265 11.64 -5.72 3.18
CA PHE A 265 10.68 -6.53 2.43
C PHE A 265 9.68 -5.65 1.68
N GLY A 266 9.54 -5.89 0.38
CA GLY A 266 8.66 -5.11 -0.49
C GLY A 266 8.45 -5.70 -1.88
N TYR A 267 9.46 -5.64 -2.73
CA TYR A 267 9.32 -6.03 -4.14
C TYR A 267 8.92 -7.50 -4.31
N GLU A 268 9.45 -8.37 -3.47
CA GLU A 268 9.17 -9.80 -3.41
C GLU A 268 7.70 -10.12 -3.07
N GLY A 269 7.00 -9.25 -2.32
CA GLY A 269 5.60 -9.46 -1.96
C GLY A 269 4.59 -8.99 -3.01
N ARG A 270 5.02 -8.19 -3.99
CA ARG A 270 4.13 -7.57 -4.99
C ARG A 270 3.73 -8.48 -6.13
N CYS A 271 4.55 -9.49 -6.40
CA CYS A 271 4.37 -10.44 -7.50
C CYS A 271 4.21 -11.87 -6.99
N GLY A 272 3.98 -12.06 -5.69
CA GLY A 272 3.70 -13.37 -5.13
C GLY A 272 2.41 -13.96 -5.72
N LEU A 273 2.29 -15.29 -5.66
CA LEU A 273 1.06 -15.97 -6.06
C LEU A 273 -0.11 -15.49 -5.19
N PRO A 274 -1.22 -15.03 -5.79
CA PRO A 274 -2.34 -14.47 -5.03
C PRO A 274 -2.98 -15.55 -4.16
N THR A 275 -3.32 -15.20 -2.92
CA THR A 275 -4.06 -16.07 -2.00
C THR A 275 -5.42 -16.44 -2.60
N ASN A 276 -6.08 -17.50 -2.10
CA ASN A 276 -7.44 -17.83 -2.54
C ASN A 276 -8.41 -16.65 -2.39
N PHE A 277 -8.22 -15.85 -1.32
CA PHE A 277 -8.96 -14.61 -1.10
C PHE A 277 -8.72 -13.59 -2.23
N ASP A 278 -7.46 -13.19 -2.48
CA ASP A 278 -7.16 -12.18 -3.51
C ASP A 278 -7.51 -12.69 -4.92
N ALA A 279 -7.30 -13.97 -5.22
CA ALA A 279 -7.67 -14.57 -6.49
C ALA A 279 -9.19 -14.48 -6.73
N SER A 280 -10.00 -14.86 -5.74
CA SER A 280 -11.46 -14.77 -5.81
C SER A 280 -11.93 -13.32 -5.86
N TYR A 281 -11.33 -12.44 -5.05
CA TYR A 281 -11.70 -11.03 -4.95
C TYR A 281 -11.39 -10.27 -6.25
N CYS A 282 -10.21 -10.49 -6.83
CA CYS A 282 -9.84 -9.92 -8.13
C CYS A 282 -10.79 -10.38 -9.25
N TYR A 283 -11.16 -11.67 -9.25
CA TYR A 283 -12.07 -12.22 -10.24
C TYR A 283 -13.47 -11.60 -10.12
N ALA A 284 -14.00 -11.49 -8.90
CA ALA A 284 -15.28 -10.85 -8.61
C ALA A 284 -15.30 -9.36 -9.00
N LEU A 285 -14.23 -8.62 -8.70
CA LEU A 285 -14.06 -7.22 -9.12
C LEU A 285 -14.05 -7.07 -10.65
N GLY A 286 -13.33 -7.93 -11.36
CA GLY A 286 -13.31 -7.92 -12.82
C GLY A 286 -14.69 -8.20 -13.43
N TYR A 287 -15.41 -9.17 -12.87
CA TYR A 287 -16.78 -9.49 -13.28
C TYR A 287 -17.75 -8.33 -13.01
N GLY A 288 -17.63 -7.71 -11.83
CA GLY A 288 -18.39 -6.52 -11.43
C GLY A 288 -18.17 -5.35 -12.38
N ALA A 289 -16.90 -5.05 -12.71
CA ALA A 289 -16.57 -4.00 -13.66
C ALA A 289 -17.21 -4.24 -15.05
N GLY A 290 -17.17 -5.48 -15.53
CA GLY A 290 -17.84 -5.88 -16.78
C GLY A 290 -19.36 -5.66 -16.73
N ALA A 291 -20.01 -6.08 -15.64
CA ALA A 291 -21.45 -5.91 -15.45
C ALA A 291 -21.88 -4.43 -15.36
N LEU A 292 -21.07 -3.59 -14.69
CA LEU A 292 -21.29 -2.15 -14.61
C LEU A 292 -21.20 -1.47 -15.98
N LEU A 293 -20.17 -1.83 -16.77
CA LEU A 293 -20.01 -1.33 -18.15
C LEU A 293 -21.19 -1.75 -19.03
N GLN A 294 -21.58 -3.03 -18.99
CA GLN A 294 -22.73 -3.55 -19.74
C GLN A 294 -24.03 -2.83 -19.38
N SER A 295 -24.17 -2.40 -18.12
CA SER A 295 -25.32 -1.63 -17.62
C SER A 295 -25.22 -0.12 -17.92
N GLY A 296 -24.23 0.31 -18.70
CA GLY A 296 -24.02 1.70 -19.12
C GLY A 296 -23.54 2.63 -18.01
N LYS A 297 -22.98 2.11 -16.91
CA LYS A 297 -22.46 2.91 -15.79
C LYS A 297 -21.05 3.42 -16.08
N THR A 298 -20.68 4.55 -15.51
CA THR A 298 -19.37 5.20 -15.65
C THR A 298 -19.01 5.98 -14.39
N GLY A 299 -17.73 6.24 -14.17
CA GLY A 299 -17.25 7.01 -13.01
C GLY A 299 -17.40 6.27 -11.69
N LEU A 300 -17.50 4.94 -11.73
CA LEU A 300 -17.61 4.08 -10.55
C LEU A 300 -16.33 3.26 -10.37
N ILE A 301 -16.01 2.91 -9.13
CA ILE A 301 -15.06 1.85 -8.79
C ILE A 301 -15.85 0.57 -8.53
N SER A 302 -15.41 -0.56 -9.08
CA SER A 302 -15.99 -1.86 -8.77
C SER A 302 -15.74 -2.20 -7.31
N SER A 303 -16.76 -2.70 -6.63
CA SER A 303 -16.71 -3.05 -5.21
C SER A 303 -17.24 -4.45 -4.95
N VAL A 304 -16.71 -5.12 -3.93
CA VAL A 304 -17.23 -6.39 -3.41
C VAL A 304 -17.42 -6.26 -1.90
N GLY A 305 -18.61 -6.57 -1.42
CA GLY A 305 -18.98 -6.55 -0.02
C GLY A 305 -19.14 -7.95 0.56
N ASN A 306 -19.41 -8.00 1.88
CA ASN A 306 -19.59 -9.24 2.64
C ASN A 306 -18.35 -10.17 2.62
N LEU A 307 -17.15 -9.58 2.65
CA LEU A 307 -15.88 -10.30 2.46
C LEU A 307 -15.48 -11.25 3.59
N ALA A 308 -16.15 -11.20 4.75
CA ALA A 308 -15.97 -12.17 5.83
C ALA A 308 -16.82 -13.44 5.65
N ALA A 309 -17.81 -13.43 4.75
CA ALA A 309 -18.64 -14.58 4.44
C ALA A 309 -17.97 -15.48 3.38
N PRO A 310 -18.46 -16.72 3.18
CA PRO A 310 -18.04 -17.55 2.05
C PRO A 310 -18.21 -16.81 0.71
N VAL A 311 -17.34 -17.09 -0.26
CA VAL A 311 -17.31 -16.41 -1.57
C VAL A 311 -18.67 -16.40 -2.28
N ALA A 312 -19.47 -17.47 -2.12
CA ALA A 312 -20.81 -17.58 -2.70
C ALA A 312 -21.81 -16.54 -2.17
N GLU A 313 -21.54 -15.93 -1.01
CA GLU A 313 -22.38 -14.93 -0.36
C GLU A 313 -21.84 -13.50 -0.54
N TRP A 314 -20.75 -13.33 -1.29
CA TRP A 314 -20.19 -12.02 -1.59
C TRP A 314 -21.15 -11.22 -2.47
N THR A 315 -21.23 -9.92 -2.20
CA THR A 315 -22.05 -8.99 -2.99
C THR A 315 -21.15 -8.18 -3.91
N VAL A 316 -21.59 -7.94 -5.15
CA VAL A 316 -20.83 -7.15 -6.13
C VAL A 316 -21.59 -5.88 -6.46
N GLY A 317 -20.89 -4.76 -6.52
CA GLY A 317 -21.47 -3.44 -6.75
C GLY A 317 -20.52 -2.44 -7.39
N GLY A 318 -20.93 -1.18 -7.38
CA GLY A 318 -20.11 -0.06 -7.84
C GLY A 318 -20.32 1.16 -6.96
N THR A 319 -19.22 1.80 -6.57
CA THR A 319 -19.20 3.00 -5.71
C THR A 319 -18.70 4.18 -6.52
N ALA A 320 -19.24 5.38 -6.30
CA ALA A 320 -18.81 6.55 -7.06
C ALA A 320 -17.34 6.88 -6.76
N LEU A 321 -16.50 7.05 -7.79
CA LEU A 321 -15.08 7.39 -7.62
C LEU A 321 -14.90 8.71 -6.84
N THR A 322 -15.81 9.67 -7.04
CA THR A 322 -15.82 10.94 -6.32
C THR A 322 -16.03 10.80 -4.82
N SER A 323 -16.68 9.72 -4.34
CA SER A 323 -16.87 9.49 -2.89
C SER A 323 -15.59 9.06 -2.17
N LEU A 324 -14.55 8.69 -2.93
CA LEU A 324 -13.22 8.31 -2.42
C LEU A 324 -12.22 9.49 -2.45
N MET A 325 -12.62 10.65 -2.95
CA MET A 325 -11.78 11.85 -3.03
C MET A 325 -11.86 12.66 -1.73
N ASP A 326 -11.30 12.14 -0.62
CA ASP A 326 -11.15 12.88 0.65
C ASP A 326 -9.93 12.39 1.46
N VAL A 327 -9.46 13.19 2.42
CA VAL A 327 -8.37 12.89 3.34
C VAL A 327 -8.90 12.12 4.55
N GLU A 328 -8.70 10.81 4.57
CA GLU A 328 -9.16 9.96 5.67
C GLU A 328 -8.28 10.14 6.93
N ARG A 329 -8.91 10.38 8.10
CA ARG A 329 -8.25 10.34 9.42
C ARG A 329 -8.63 9.04 10.14
N ARG A 330 -7.64 8.30 10.65
CA ARG A 330 -7.84 6.90 11.08
C ARG A 330 -7.37 6.63 12.53
N HIS A 331 -8.32 6.19 13.37
CA HIS A 331 -8.08 5.52 14.67
C HIS A 331 -8.92 4.21 14.73
N GLY A 332 -8.59 3.25 13.84
CA GLY A 332 -9.38 2.05 13.57
C GLY A 332 -9.27 0.92 14.63
N ALA A 333 -10.19 -0.05 14.55
CA ALA A 333 -10.21 -1.23 15.42
C ALA A 333 -8.91 -2.07 15.39
N PRO A 334 -8.23 -2.27 14.24
CA PRO A 334 -6.95 -2.97 14.20
C PRO A 334 -5.87 -2.33 15.08
N PHE A 335 -5.77 -1.00 15.06
CA PHE A 335 -4.79 -0.28 15.88
C PHE A 335 -5.11 -0.41 17.37
N LYS A 336 -6.39 -0.33 17.76
CA LYS A 336 -6.81 -0.54 19.16
C LYS A 336 -6.45 -1.94 19.66
N LYS A 337 -6.64 -2.96 18.81
CA LYS A 337 -6.22 -4.33 19.12
C LYS A 337 -4.72 -4.40 19.33
N PHE A 338 -3.90 -3.90 18.40
CA PHE A 338 -2.45 -3.86 18.54
C PHE A 338 -1.99 -3.10 19.80
N ALA A 339 -2.54 -1.91 20.05
CA ALA A 339 -2.22 -1.10 21.22
C ALA A 339 -2.50 -1.84 22.54
N SER A 340 -3.52 -2.71 22.59
CA SER A 340 -3.86 -3.48 23.80
C SER A 340 -2.87 -4.60 24.14
N VAL A 341 -2.02 -5.01 23.19
CA VAL A 341 -1.11 -6.17 23.33
C VAL A 341 0.37 -5.82 23.15
N ARG A 342 0.70 -4.66 22.55
CA ARG A 342 2.08 -4.27 22.21
C ARG A 342 3.03 -4.23 23.40
N ASP A 343 2.55 -3.82 24.59
CA ASP A 343 3.39 -3.75 25.79
C ASP A 343 3.80 -5.14 26.29
N GLU A 344 2.92 -6.14 26.17
CA GLU A 344 3.27 -7.52 26.49
C GLU A 344 4.29 -8.07 25.47
N TRP A 345 4.07 -7.82 24.17
CA TRP A 345 4.96 -8.27 23.11
C TRP A 345 6.35 -7.64 23.19
N GLY A 346 6.43 -6.40 23.66
CA GLY A 346 7.69 -5.70 23.91
C GLY A 346 8.57 -6.36 24.97
N LEU A 347 7.98 -7.09 25.93
CA LEU A 347 8.71 -7.71 27.04
C LEU A 347 8.83 -9.23 26.91
N LYS A 348 7.88 -9.90 26.26
CA LYS A 348 7.82 -11.36 26.18
C LYS A 348 7.94 -11.83 24.73
N ASN A 349 8.71 -12.91 24.53
CA ASN A 349 8.85 -13.57 23.23
C ASN A 349 7.59 -14.40 22.90
N ARG A 350 6.54 -13.72 22.43
CA ARG A 350 5.23 -14.29 22.00
C ARG A 350 5.11 -14.44 20.48
N TYR A 351 6.25 -14.60 19.82
CA TYR A 351 6.38 -14.65 18.37
C TYR A 351 5.50 -15.74 17.76
N ILE A 352 4.89 -15.42 16.63
CA ILE A 352 4.18 -16.37 15.77
C ILE A 352 4.91 -16.42 14.42
N SER A 353 5.13 -17.63 13.92
CA SER A 353 5.54 -17.85 12.53
C SER A 353 4.35 -18.42 11.76
N PRO A 354 3.66 -17.63 10.93
CA PRO A 354 2.40 -18.05 10.30
C PRO A 354 2.59 -19.10 9.19
N GLY A 355 3.83 -19.30 8.73
CA GLY A 355 4.14 -20.23 7.64
C GLY A 355 3.74 -19.71 6.26
N PRO A 356 4.01 -20.50 5.20
CA PRO A 356 3.72 -20.10 3.82
C PRO A 356 2.24 -20.14 3.48
N ILE A 357 1.85 -19.33 2.50
CA ILE A 357 0.51 -19.35 1.91
C ILE A 357 0.16 -20.78 1.48
N GLN A 358 -0.99 -21.28 1.94
CA GLN A 358 -1.57 -22.55 1.51
C GLN A 358 -2.71 -22.27 0.53
N PHE A 359 -2.82 -23.11 -0.51
CA PHE A 359 -3.91 -23.03 -1.50
C PHE A 359 -4.94 -24.15 -1.34
N ILE A 360 -4.62 -25.16 -0.52
CA ILE A 360 -5.46 -26.31 -0.24
C ILE A 360 -5.44 -26.62 1.26
N GLY A 361 -6.51 -27.23 1.75
CA GLY A 361 -6.62 -27.66 3.14
C GLY A 361 -7.06 -26.56 4.10
N SER A 362 -7.02 -26.88 5.40
CA SER A 362 -7.48 -25.99 6.46
C SER A 362 -6.61 -24.73 6.52
N GLY A 363 -7.25 -23.57 6.49
CA GLY A 363 -6.58 -22.26 6.57
C GLY A 363 -6.17 -21.65 5.22
N ALA A 364 -6.34 -22.35 4.10
CA ALA A 364 -6.05 -21.80 2.76
C ALA A 364 -6.90 -20.55 2.44
N ASP A 365 -8.13 -20.52 2.96
CA ASP A 365 -9.10 -19.42 2.78
C ASP A 365 -9.10 -18.44 3.97
N ALA A 366 -8.11 -18.51 4.87
CA ALA A 366 -7.99 -17.58 5.98
C ALA A 366 -7.83 -16.14 5.47
N VAL A 367 -8.56 -15.21 6.06
CA VAL A 367 -8.52 -13.78 5.73
C VAL A 367 -7.61 -13.05 6.72
N ASN A 368 -6.94 -12.00 6.29
CA ASN A 368 -6.08 -11.18 7.16
C ASN A 368 -6.82 -10.59 8.38
N HIS A 369 -6.07 -10.37 9.46
CA HIS A 369 -6.61 -9.93 10.75
C HIS A 369 -7.22 -8.52 10.67
N THR A 370 -6.63 -7.63 9.88
CA THR A 370 -7.09 -6.25 9.68
C THR A 370 -8.51 -6.22 9.15
N LEU A 371 -8.81 -6.97 8.08
CA LEU A 371 -10.14 -7.03 7.49
C LEU A 371 -11.16 -7.64 8.46
N LEU A 372 -10.81 -8.70 9.18
CA LEU A 372 -11.69 -9.29 10.20
C LEU A 372 -12.05 -8.28 11.30
N LEU A 373 -11.05 -7.58 11.84
CA LEU A 373 -11.24 -6.58 12.89
C LEU A 373 -12.03 -5.36 12.40
N GLU A 374 -11.82 -4.92 11.16
CA GLU A 374 -12.58 -3.82 10.53
C GLU A 374 -14.05 -4.20 10.31
N LEU A 375 -14.33 -5.47 10.01
CA LEU A 375 -15.68 -6.01 9.87
C LEU A 375 -16.32 -6.42 11.21
N GLY A 376 -15.63 -6.22 12.34
CA GLY A 376 -16.14 -6.56 13.67
C GLY A 376 -16.15 -8.06 13.98
N VAL A 377 -15.40 -8.86 13.22
CA VAL A 377 -15.19 -10.29 13.44
C VAL A 377 -13.95 -10.47 14.33
N GLN A 378 -13.96 -11.49 15.19
CA GLN A 378 -12.82 -11.81 16.03
C GLN A 378 -11.67 -12.33 15.15
N ALA A 379 -10.54 -11.64 15.18
CA ALA A 379 -9.27 -12.04 14.57
C ALA A 379 -8.40 -12.83 15.54
#